data_AF-X6HBX2-F1
#
_entry.id   AF-X6HBX2-F1
#
_cell.length_a   1.000
_cell.length_b   1.000
_cell.length_c   1.000
_cell.angle_alpha   90.00
_cell.angle_beta   90.00
_cell.angle_gamma   90.00
#
_symmetry.space_group_name_H-M   'P 1'
#
loop_
_entity.id
_entity.type
_entity.pdbx_description
1 polymer ?
#
loop_
_entity_poly.entity_id
_entity_poly.type
_entity_poly.pdbx_seq_one_letter_code
_entity_poly.pdbx_strand_id
1 'polypeptide(L)' 'MTPSQAVEFGVAALSKVHGKVLADYEANLKKLDINEAEISKRVDAYRQAMDSWFQRSVAGIKSRHPIH' A
#
# COMPACT_ATOMS: atom_id res chain seq x y z
N MET A 1 16.21 -4.08 18.68
CA MET A 1 15.76 -4.37 17.31
C MET A 1 16.89 -4.04 16.36
N THR A 2 17.33 -4.97 15.53
CA THR A 2 18.40 -4.74 14.53
C THR A 2 17.87 -3.92 13.34
N PRO A 3 18.74 -3.32 12.51
CA PRO A 3 18.33 -2.67 11.26
C PRO A 3 17.46 -3.57 10.36
N SER A 4 17.80 -4.86 10.23
CA SER A 4 16.99 -5.83 9.48
C SER A 4 15.59 -6.00 10.06
N GLN A 5 15.49 -6.18 11.37
CA GLN A 5 14.19 -6.30 12.05
C GLN A 5 13.34 -5.02 11.94
N ALA A 6 13.98 -3.84 11.94
CA ALA A 6 13.30 -2.56 11.74
C ALA A 6 12.70 -2.45 10.32
N VAL A 7 13.47 -2.86 9.31
CA VAL A 7 13.03 -2.88 7.92
C VAL A 7 11.89 -3.88 7.73
N GLU A 8 12.02 -5.11 8.23
CA GLU A 8 10.98 -6.14 8.14
C GLU A 8 9.68 -5.70 8.83
N PHE A 9 9.77 -5.16 10.05
CA PHE A 9 8.63 -4.64 10.78
C PHE A 9 7.93 -3.52 9.99
N GLY A 10 8.70 -2.56 9.48
CA GLY A 10 8.17 -1.44 8.70
C GLY A 10 7.50 -1.87 7.40
N VAL A 11 8.14 -2.79 6.65
CA VAL A 11 7.58 -3.37 5.42
C VAL A 11 6.27 -4.11 5.71
N ALA A 12 6.23 -4.92 6.77
CA ALA A 12 5.03 -5.67 7.16
C ALA A 12 3.88 -4.73 7.58
N ALA A 13 4.17 -3.68 8.34
CA ALA A 13 3.18 -2.69 8.74
C ALA A 13 2.62 -1.93 7.53
N LEU A 14 3.50 -1.46 6.63
CA LEU A 14 3.09 -0.76 5.41
C LEU A 14 2.28 -1.66 4.46
N SER A 15 2.62 -2.94 4.35
CA SER A 15 1.89 -3.92 3.52
C SER A 15 0.46 -4.14 4.03
N LYS A 16 0.27 -4.21 5.36
CA LYS A 16 -1.07 -4.30 5.96
C LYS A 16 -1.91 -3.05 5.65
N VAL A 17 -1.31 -1.86 5.78
CA VAL A 17 -2.00 -0.59 5.45
C VAL A 17 -2.37 -0.56 3.96
N HIS A 18 -1.44 -0.94 3.09
CA HIS A 18 -1.64 -1.00 1.64
C HIS A 18 -2.86 -1.85 1.28
N GLY A 19 -2.90 -3.09 1.77
CA GLY A 19 -4.02 -4.01 1.51
C GLY A 19 -5.35 -3.51 2.08
N LYS A 20 -5.35 -3.01 3.31
CA LYS A 20 -6.58 -2.52 3.96
C LYS A 20 -7.18 -1.33 3.23
N VAL A 21 -6.34 -0.35 2.86
CA VAL A 21 -6.80 0.87 2.19
C VAL A 21 -7.38 0.58 0.80
N LEU A 22 -6.79 -0.36 0.05
CA LEU A 22 -7.35 -0.80 -1.23
C LEU A 22 -8.70 -1.50 -1.07
N ALA A 23 -8.81 -2.39 -0.09
CA ALA A 23 -10.07 -3.10 0.19
C ALA A 23 -11.18 -2.13 0.64
N ASP A 24 -10.86 -1.19 1.54
CA ASP A 24 -11.80 -0.18 2.02
C ASP A 24 -12.24 0.76 0.88
N TYR A 25 -11.33 1.11 -0.04
CA TYR A 25 -11.64 1.90 -1.22
C TYR A 25 -12.59 1.18 -2.19
N GLU A 26 -12.29 -0.07 -2.55
CA GLU A 26 -13.16 -0.88 -3.41
C GLU A 26 -14.54 -1.07 -2.77
N ALA A 27 -14.60 -1.37 -1.48
CA ALA A 27 -15.86 -1.53 -0.75
C ALA A 27 -16.71 -0.25 -0.74
N ASN A 28 -16.07 0.93 -0.68
CA ASN A 28 -16.79 2.20 -0.76
C ASN A 28 -17.27 2.50 -2.18
N LEU A 29 -16.48 2.19 -3.21
CA LEU A 29 -16.90 2.33 -4.60
C LEU A 29 -18.12 1.46 -4.91
N LYS A 30 -18.17 0.22 -4.39
CA LYS A 30 -19.33 -0.68 -4.53
C LYS A 30 -20.62 -0.14 -3.90
N LYS A 31 -20.54 0.82 -2.96
CA LYS A 31 -21.71 1.48 -2.36
C LYS A 31 -22.26 2.64 -3.21
N LEU A 32 -21.52 3.11 -4.22
CA LEU A 32 -21.82 4.35 -4.95
C LEU A 32 -22.70 4.16 -6.21
N ASP A 33 -23.38 3.02 -6.35
CA ASP A 33 -24.23 2.69 -7.53
C ASP A 33 -23.56 2.99 -8.89
N ILE A 34 -22.24 2.80 -8.94
CA ILE A 34 -21.42 2.93 -10.15
C ILE A 34 -21.18 1.55 -10.75
N ASN A 35 -21.06 1.51 -12.08
CA ASN A 35 -20.86 0.24 -12.78
C ASN A 35 -19.50 -0.42 -12.44
N GLU A 36 -19.45 -1.74 -12.57
CA GLU A 36 -18.29 -2.56 -12.20
C GLU A 36 -17.02 -2.22 -13.00
N ALA A 37 -17.15 -1.87 -14.28
CA ALA A 37 -16.02 -1.50 -15.12
C ALA A 37 -15.34 -0.21 -14.64
N GLU A 38 -16.13 0.77 -14.19
CA GLU A 38 -15.63 2.02 -13.60
C GLU A 38 -15.01 1.77 -12.22
N ILE A 39 -15.60 0.89 -11.40
CA ILE A 39 -15.00 0.46 -10.14
C ILE A 39 -13.61 -0.15 -10.39
N SER A 40 -13.50 -1.09 -11.33
CA SER A 40 -12.22 -1.74 -11.67
C SER A 40 -11.17 -0.71 -12.09
N LYS A 41 -11.51 0.21 -13.00
CA LYS A 41 -10.59 1.26 -13.45
C LYS A 41 -10.09 2.12 -12.29
N ARG A 42 -10.99 2.53 -11.39
CA ARG A 42 -10.64 3.35 -10.23
C ARG A 42 -9.77 2.59 -9.24
N VAL A 43 -10.10 1.33 -8.97
CA VAL A 43 -9.31 0.47 -8.08
C VAL A 43 -7.91 0.25 -8.66
N ASP A 44 -7.78 0.00 -9.96
CA ASP A 44 -6.48 -0.21 -10.60
C ASP A 44 -5.62 1.07 -10.58
N ALA A 45 -6.20 2.23 -10.90
CA ALA A 45 -5.51 3.51 -10.80
C ALA A 45 -5.04 3.80 -9.37
N TYR A 46 -5.90 3.53 -8.38
CA TYR A 46 -5.56 3.73 -6.97
C TYR A 46 -4.51 2.72 -6.48
N ARG A 47 -4.56 1.46 -6.95
CA ARG A 47 -3.53 0.45 -6.69
C ARG A 47 -2.16 0.91 -7.16
N GLN A 48 -2.04 1.42 -8.38
CA GLN A 48 -0.77 1.93 -8.90
C GLN A 48 -0.19 3.09 -8.06
N ALA A 49 -1.06 4.00 -7.59
CA ALA A 49 -0.66 5.10 -6.70
C ALA A 49 -0.18 4.57 -5.33
N MET A 50 -0.89 3.58 -4.79
CA MET A 50 -0.56 2.94 -3.52
C MET A 50 0.72 2.11 -3.59
N ASP A 51 0.96 1.38 -4.67
CA ASP A 51 2.20 0.64 -4.92
C ASP A 51 3.39 1.61 -4.97
N SER A 52 3.24 2.72 -5.69
CA SER A 52 4.27 3.76 -5.77
C SER A 52 4.57 4.39 -4.41
N TRP A 53 3.54 4.65 -3.59
CA TRP A 53 3.70 5.12 -2.22
C TRP A 53 4.41 4.08 -1.34
N PHE A 54 4.04 2.81 -1.45
CA PHE A 54 4.63 1.71 -0.69
C PHE A 54 6.13 1.58 -0.99
N GLN A 55 6.51 1.55 -2.27
CA GLN A 55 7.90 1.49 -2.69
C GLN A 55 8.74 2.65 -2.15
N ARG A 56 8.24 3.89 -2.26
CA ARG A 56 8.92 5.08 -1.70
C ARG A 56 9.09 4.99 -0.19
N SER A 57 8.07 4.48 0.51
CA SER A 57 8.10 4.33 1.97
C SER A 57 9.12 3.26 2.40
N VAL A 58 9.15 2.11 1.72
CA VAL A 58 10.15 1.06 1.96
C VAL A 58 11.57 1.56 1.68
N ALA A 59 11.77 2.29 0.59
CA ALA A 59 13.07 2.90 0.28
C ALA A 59 13.52 3.87 1.38
N GLY A 60 12.61 4.70 1.89
CA GLY A 60 12.87 5.60 3.00
C GLY A 60 13.28 4.88 4.30
N ILE A 61 12.65 3.75 4.62
CA ILE A 61 13.00 2.92 5.79
C ILE A 61 14.40 2.30 5.60
N LYS A 62 14.68 1.71 4.44
CA LYS A 62 16.00 1.11 4.14
C LYS A 62 17.13 2.13 4.20
N SER A 63 16.89 3.35 3.73
CA SER A 63 17.89 4.42 3.81
C SER A 63 18.22 4.85 5.25
N ARG A 64 17.30 4.70 6.19
CA ARG A 64 17.49 5.04 7.62
C ARG A 64 18.06 3.88 8.43
N HIS A 65 17.92 2.66 7.91
CA HIS A 65 18.38 1.42 8.55
C HIS A 65 19.24 0.62 7.56
N PRO A 66 20.49 1.06 7.28
CA PRO A 66 21.38 0.32 6.40
C PRO A 66 21.64 -1.07 6.97
N ILE A 67 21.44 -2.07 6.13
CA ILE A 67 21.79 -3.46 6.40
C ILE A 67 23.11 -3.68 5.67
N HIS A 68 24.20 -3.81 6.43
CA HIS A 68 25.54 -4.11 5.91
C HIS A 68 25.72 -5.61 5.71
#